data_AF-A0A0Q6NC83-F1
#
_entry.id   AF-A0A0Q6NC83-F1
#
_cell.length_a   1.000
_cell.length_b   1.000
_cell.length_c   1.000
_cell.angle_alpha   90.00
_cell.angle_beta   90.00
_cell.angle_gamma   90.00
#
_symmetry.space_group_name_H-M   'P 1'
#
loop_
_entity.id
_entity.type
_entity.pdbx_description
1 polymer ?
#
loop_
_entity_poly.entity_id
_entity_poly.type
_entity_poly.pdbx_seq_one_letter_code
_entity_poly.pdbx_strand_id
1 'polypeptide(L)'
;MKARPVRRIGRRFPDYGWSWPTGQLDQLLKAALLSDEDAAAGCAARWLDENDIDLVSFREHRLLAAISDRFGRKLAGHSAYPRLVGLQKMLWTKSRMAMREGEPALKAMADGGADIMLIKGASRVALNASAQRGRVAHDIDILVRPRDMAAAFDILCDRDWQIASGVSAQYLRTRLASLRSMNFFKGRFGDIDLHQLGYDGSQASAEDDLAIWQRAIPAEFSGVAVFVPSPADRMALAIAHGGLDAHTHSDWLVDCAVAIHGGDVDWDVFLDIVGRRGLAVPAAVALSYLAFEIGVAVPESTLARIFEMADRAGLSRWSSVLQAKPRTDFGGLVWLSRGLAKQLRLKRKKGRLQQEPPAKAWRGRSAARKPQAAPAPLAFSQAIACPQTTGDMMLDITVRISVPPVRRRIEMEINAGDDHIARLRAMAISRSGKERVLHFRGKVKLDGARNALTLEARPSRQFREWNDEATVAAYGALPFQLLSADFSPIG
;
A
#
# COMPACT_ATOMS: atom_id res chain seq x y z
N MET A 1 33.35 20.94 18.83
CA MET A 1 33.16 21.68 17.55
C MET A 1 31.86 22.48 17.64
N LYS A 2 31.87 23.80 17.42
CA LYS A 2 30.64 24.60 17.38
C LYS A 2 29.81 24.15 16.16
N ALA A 3 28.55 23.76 16.38
CA ALA A 3 27.63 23.42 15.31
C ALA A 3 27.49 24.61 14.35
N ARG A 4 27.62 24.39 13.05
CA ARG A 4 27.33 25.43 12.05
C ARG A 4 25.82 25.74 12.12
N PRO A 5 25.41 27.01 12.10
CA PRO A 5 24.00 27.38 12.10
C PRO A 5 23.30 26.74 10.90
N VAL A 6 22.09 26.22 11.11
CA VAL A 6 21.31 25.57 10.07
C VAL A 6 20.97 26.60 9.00
N ARG A 7 21.29 26.31 7.72
CA ARG A 7 20.99 27.22 6.62
C ARG A 7 19.48 27.44 6.48
N ARG A 8 19.07 28.64 6.05
CA ARG A 8 17.69 28.92 5.66
C ARG A 8 17.30 28.10 4.43
N ILE A 9 16.10 27.53 4.43
CA ILE A 9 15.54 26.77 3.30
C ILE A 9 14.55 27.66 2.53
N GLY A 10 14.77 27.80 1.24
CA GLY A 10 13.92 28.53 0.32
C GLY A 10 12.85 27.64 -0.34
N ARG A 11 11.79 28.27 -0.86
CA ARG A 11 10.73 27.60 -1.63
C ARG A 11 11.03 27.45 -3.13
N ARG A 12 12.27 27.70 -3.56
CA ARG A 12 12.70 27.61 -4.97
C ARG A 12 13.47 26.31 -5.22
N PHE A 13 13.24 25.67 -6.37
CA PHE A 13 13.99 24.50 -6.78
C PHE A 13 15.49 24.85 -6.97
N PRO A 14 16.45 24.00 -6.56
CA PRO A 14 16.29 22.64 -6.02
C PRO A 14 16.30 22.56 -4.49
N ASP A 15 15.94 23.63 -3.78
CA ASP A 15 15.92 23.63 -2.32
C ASP A 15 14.74 22.81 -1.76
N TYR A 16 14.89 22.30 -0.53
CA TYR A 16 13.94 21.36 0.06
C TYR A 16 12.55 21.96 0.24
N GLY A 17 12.47 23.27 0.50
CA GLY A 17 11.21 23.98 0.69
C GLY A 17 10.36 24.09 -0.56
N TRP A 18 10.93 23.83 -1.74
CA TRP A 18 10.15 23.74 -2.99
C TRP A 18 9.16 22.55 -2.98
N SER A 19 9.45 21.53 -2.17
CA SER A 19 8.60 20.35 -1.99
C SER A 19 7.77 20.38 -0.72
N TRP A 20 7.78 21.49 0.02
CA TRP A 20 6.87 21.66 1.14
C TRP A 20 5.40 21.69 0.68
N PRO A 21 4.47 21.26 1.54
CA PRO A 21 3.05 21.50 1.34
C PRO A 21 2.74 22.97 0.98
N THR A 22 1.74 23.17 0.12
CA THR A 22 1.19 24.49 -0.22
C THR A 22 -0.34 24.46 -0.25
N GLY A 23 -0.97 25.63 -0.36
CA GLY A 23 -2.42 25.78 -0.48
C GLY A 23 -3.20 25.15 0.68
N GLN A 24 -4.34 24.55 0.35
CA GLN A 24 -5.25 23.93 1.32
C GLN A 24 -4.59 22.88 2.21
N LEU A 25 -3.62 22.12 1.67
CA LEU A 25 -2.92 21.11 2.44
C LEU A 25 -2.01 21.72 3.51
N ASP A 26 -1.25 22.76 3.17
CA ASP A 26 -0.42 23.51 4.13
C ASP A 26 -1.29 24.10 5.25
N GLN A 27 -2.45 24.65 4.89
CA GLN A 27 -3.40 25.21 5.85
C GLN A 27 -3.94 24.16 6.82
N LEU A 28 -4.35 22.98 6.34
CA LEU A 28 -4.79 21.87 7.22
C LEU A 28 -3.66 21.38 8.13
N LEU A 29 -2.43 21.28 7.61
CA LEU A 29 -1.27 20.89 8.42
C LEU A 29 -0.96 21.93 9.49
N LYS A 30 -1.01 23.22 9.16
CA LYS A 30 -0.85 24.32 10.12
C LYS A 30 -1.94 24.32 11.18
N ALA A 31 -3.19 24.12 10.79
CA ALA A 31 -4.32 23.95 11.71
C ALA A 31 -4.12 22.75 12.66
N ALA A 32 -3.57 21.65 12.15
CA ALA A 32 -3.30 20.46 12.94
C ALA A 32 -2.08 20.62 13.87
N LEU A 33 -1.02 21.32 13.43
CA LEU A 33 0.32 21.18 14.02
C LEU A 33 0.96 22.42 14.60
N LEU A 34 0.55 23.64 14.24
CA LEU A 34 1.18 24.86 14.77
C LEU A 34 1.12 24.88 16.30
N SER A 35 2.21 25.28 16.96
CA SER A 35 2.27 25.36 18.42
C SER A 35 1.43 26.52 18.97
N ASP A 36 1.34 27.63 18.23
CA ASP A 36 0.45 28.75 18.53
C ASP A 36 -1.01 28.32 18.28
N GLU A 37 -1.80 28.22 19.35
CA GLU A 37 -3.18 27.77 19.27
C GLU A 37 -4.09 28.72 18.48
N ASP A 38 -3.88 30.03 18.59
CA ASP A 38 -4.72 31.02 17.91
C ASP A 38 -4.43 31.03 16.40
N ALA A 39 -3.14 30.95 16.03
CA ALA A 39 -2.74 30.81 14.64
C ALA A 39 -3.26 29.49 14.02
N ALA A 40 -3.20 28.40 14.78
CA ALA A 40 -3.73 27.10 14.36
C ALA A 40 -5.27 27.15 14.18
N ALA A 41 -5.98 27.74 15.14
CA ALA A 41 -7.43 27.88 15.09
C ALA A 41 -7.88 28.77 13.92
N GLY A 42 -7.17 29.87 13.66
CA GLY A 42 -7.42 30.74 12.51
C GLY A 42 -7.21 30.03 11.17
N CYS A 43 -6.20 29.15 11.08
CA CYS A 43 -6.00 28.30 9.90
C CYS A 43 -7.16 27.31 9.72
N ALA A 44 -7.64 26.70 10.81
CA ALA A 44 -8.77 25.77 10.80
C ALA A 44 -10.05 26.45 10.34
N ALA A 45 -10.42 27.58 10.96
CA ALA A 45 -11.63 28.33 10.62
C ALA A 45 -11.65 28.75 9.14
N ARG A 46 -10.57 29.38 8.67
CA ARG A 46 -10.47 29.78 7.26
C ARG A 46 -10.62 28.59 6.31
N TRP A 47 -10.08 27.43 6.66
CA TRP A 47 -10.18 26.27 5.78
C TRP A 47 -11.63 25.77 5.70
N LEU A 48 -12.31 25.74 6.86
CA LEU A 48 -13.71 25.31 6.96
C LEU A 48 -14.68 26.28 6.29
N ASP A 49 -14.35 27.56 6.21
CA ASP A 49 -15.14 28.56 5.48
C ASP A 49 -14.98 28.44 3.95
N GLU A 50 -13.79 28.04 3.50
CA GLU A 50 -13.45 27.96 2.06
C GLU A 50 -13.78 26.61 1.42
N ASN A 51 -14.11 25.57 2.21
CA ASN A 51 -14.22 24.20 1.72
C ASN A 51 -15.43 23.46 2.30
N ASP A 52 -16.09 22.69 1.44
CA ASP A 52 -17.14 21.77 1.85
C ASP A 52 -16.56 20.42 2.29
N ILE A 53 -16.75 20.07 3.57
CA ILE A 53 -16.30 18.82 4.19
C ILE A 53 -16.84 17.59 3.43
N ASP A 54 -17.99 17.70 2.77
CA ASP A 54 -18.63 16.59 2.07
C ASP A 54 -18.03 16.30 0.70
N LEU A 55 -17.30 17.25 0.13
CA LEU A 55 -16.69 17.14 -1.19
C LEU A 55 -15.18 16.87 -1.15
N VAL A 56 -14.55 16.95 0.03
CA VAL A 56 -13.11 16.72 0.15
C VAL A 56 -12.75 15.23 0.14
N SER A 57 -11.51 14.94 -0.22
CA SER A 57 -11.02 13.58 -0.29
C SER A 57 -10.72 13.01 1.09
N PHE A 58 -10.55 11.69 1.13
CA PHE A 58 -10.17 10.96 2.33
C PHE A 58 -8.88 11.47 3.01
N ARG A 59 -7.96 12.07 2.24
CA ARG A 59 -6.75 12.69 2.80
C ARG A 59 -7.08 13.86 3.70
N GLU A 60 -7.96 14.77 3.25
CA GLU A 60 -8.38 15.91 4.06
C GLU A 60 -9.17 15.44 5.28
N HIS A 61 -10.08 14.46 5.12
CA HIS A 61 -10.84 13.88 6.24
C HIS A 61 -9.96 13.42 7.40
N ARG A 62 -8.77 12.87 7.12
CA ARG A 62 -7.82 12.43 8.18
C ARG A 62 -7.22 13.60 8.95
N LEU A 63 -6.91 14.72 8.29
CA LEU A 63 -6.44 15.93 8.97
C LEU A 63 -7.57 16.64 9.71
N LEU A 64 -8.78 16.65 9.16
CA LEU A 64 -9.97 17.18 9.82
C LEU A 64 -10.31 16.41 11.11
N ALA A 65 -10.08 15.10 11.14
CA ALA A 65 -10.21 14.32 12.37
C ALA A 65 -9.21 14.78 13.45
N ALA A 66 -7.95 15.03 13.07
CA ALA A 66 -6.93 15.56 13.97
C ALA A 66 -7.27 16.97 14.48
N ILE A 67 -7.76 17.85 13.60
CA ILE A 67 -8.22 19.21 13.93
C ILE A 67 -9.41 19.15 14.90
N SER A 68 -10.39 18.27 14.64
CA SER A 68 -11.56 18.09 15.50
C SER A 68 -11.18 17.55 16.88
N ASP A 69 -10.21 16.62 16.97
CA ASP A 69 -9.71 16.12 18.26
C ASP A 69 -8.93 17.20 19.02
N ARG A 70 -8.12 18.00 18.29
CA ARG A 70 -7.32 19.08 18.86
C ARG A 70 -8.18 20.20 19.47
N PHE A 71 -9.12 20.75 18.70
CA PHE A 71 -9.89 21.92 19.14
C PHE A 71 -11.18 21.54 19.87
N GLY A 72 -11.80 20.42 19.53
CA GLY A 72 -13.06 19.98 20.13
C GLY A 72 -14.09 21.10 20.22
N ARG A 73 -14.61 21.36 21.42
CA ARG A 73 -15.63 22.38 21.68
C ARG A 73 -15.18 23.82 21.39
N LYS A 74 -13.88 24.10 21.24
CA LYS A 74 -13.41 25.44 20.83
C LYS A 74 -13.95 25.84 19.45
N LEU A 75 -14.28 24.86 18.60
CA LEU A 75 -14.92 25.09 17.31
C LEU A 75 -16.45 25.19 17.38
N ALA A 76 -17.09 25.10 18.56
CA ALA A 76 -18.54 24.99 18.66
C ALA A 76 -19.33 26.17 18.06
N GLY A 77 -18.72 27.36 17.98
CA GLY A 77 -19.32 28.52 17.33
C GLY A 77 -19.25 28.51 15.80
N HIS A 78 -18.48 27.59 15.20
CA HIS A 78 -18.31 27.51 13.75
C HIS A 78 -19.44 26.69 13.10
N SER A 79 -19.99 27.18 11.99
CA SER A 79 -21.08 26.53 11.26
C SER A 79 -20.79 25.06 10.86
N ALA A 80 -19.55 24.78 10.45
CA ALA A 80 -19.06 23.45 10.09
C ALA A 80 -18.86 22.46 11.27
N TYR A 81 -18.90 22.93 12.52
CA TYR A 81 -18.56 22.09 13.68
C TYR A 81 -19.44 20.84 13.86
N PRO A 82 -20.78 20.89 13.74
CA PRO A 82 -21.61 19.68 13.81
C PRO A 82 -21.20 18.63 12.78
N ARG A 83 -20.79 19.07 11.58
CA ARG A 83 -20.34 18.17 10.51
C ARG A 83 -18.97 17.56 10.82
N LEU A 84 -18.04 18.34 11.37
CA LEU A 84 -16.75 17.81 11.84
C LEU A 84 -16.90 16.75 12.93
N VAL A 85 -17.79 16.99 13.90
CA VAL A 85 -18.10 16.00 14.95
C VAL A 85 -18.69 14.73 14.32
N GLY A 86 -19.59 14.86 13.35
CA GLY A 86 -20.14 13.73 12.60
C GLY A 86 -19.07 12.94 11.85
N LEU A 87 -18.17 13.64 11.13
CA LEU A 87 -17.03 13.07 10.43
C LEU A 87 -16.12 12.29 11.39
N GLN A 88 -15.73 12.91 12.51
CA GLN A 88 -14.88 12.27 13.52
C GLN A 88 -15.53 11.00 14.08
N LYS A 89 -16.81 11.06 14.46
CA LYS A 89 -17.57 9.89 14.94
C LYS A 89 -17.63 8.78 13.90
N MET A 90 -17.95 9.10 12.65
CA MET A 90 -17.97 8.13 11.56
C MET A 90 -16.61 7.45 11.38
N LEU A 91 -15.54 8.23 11.32
CA LEU A 91 -14.18 7.71 11.11
C LEU A 91 -13.71 6.85 12.28
N TRP A 92 -13.93 7.30 13.52
CA TRP A 92 -13.63 6.53 14.72
C TRP A 92 -14.40 5.20 14.75
N THR A 93 -15.68 5.24 14.39
CA THR A 93 -16.53 4.03 14.33
C THR A 93 -16.00 3.04 13.30
N LYS A 94 -15.66 3.51 12.09
CA LYS A 94 -15.05 2.69 11.03
C LYS A 94 -13.73 2.06 11.50
N SER A 95 -12.89 2.82 12.20
CA SER A 95 -11.63 2.29 12.75
C SER A 95 -11.88 1.20 13.79
N ARG A 96 -12.83 1.38 14.71
CA ARG A 96 -13.18 0.32 15.68
C ARG A 96 -13.76 -0.93 15.02
N MET A 97 -14.57 -0.76 13.99
CA MET A 97 -15.10 -1.88 13.22
C MET A 97 -13.98 -2.64 12.48
N ALA A 98 -13.02 -1.93 11.88
CA ALA A 98 -11.85 -2.54 11.26
C ALA A 98 -10.99 -3.31 12.28
N MET A 99 -10.77 -2.72 13.46
CA MET A 99 -10.06 -3.39 14.57
C MET A 99 -10.76 -4.66 15.04
N ARG A 100 -12.08 -4.61 15.24
CA ARG A 100 -12.88 -5.77 15.65
C ARG A 100 -12.83 -6.89 14.60
N GLU A 101 -12.89 -6.55 13.32
CA GLU A 101 -12.77 -7.55 12.24
C GLU A 101 -11.35 -8.13 12.15
N GLY A 102 -10.32 -7.33 12.42
CA GLY A 102 -8.92 -7.74 12.40
C GLY A 102 -8.48 -8.59 13.59
N GLU A 103 -9.02 -8.32 14.78
CA GLU A 103 -8.62 -8.93 16.06
C GLU A 103 -8.52 -10.47 16.00
N PRO A 104 -9.50 -11.24 15.48
CA PRO A 104 -9.40 -12.70 15.43
C PRO A 104 -8.22 -13.21 14.60
N ALA A 105 -7.84 -12.50 13.54
CA ALA A 105 -6.68 -12.87 12.72
C ALA A 105 -5.37 -12.54 13.44
N LEU A 106 -5.28 -11.36 14.07
CA LEU A 106 -4.10 -10.97 14.86
C LEU A 106 -3.88 -11.92 16.04
N LYS A 107 -4.96 -12.26 16.76
CA LYS A 107 -4.90 -13.23 17.85
C LYS A 107 -4.42 -14.60 17.37
N ALA A 108 -4.95 -15.09 16.25
CA ALA A 108 -4.52 -16.36 15.70
C ALA A 108 -3.03 -16.38 15.30
N MET A 109 -2.51 -15.28 14.77
CA MET A 109 -1.09 -15.14 14.46
C MET A 109 -0.24 -15.17 15.75
N ALA A 110 -0.64 -14.42 16.77
CA ALA A 110 0.06 -14.38 18.05
C ALA A 110 0.02 -15.75 18.78
N ASP A 111 -1.14 -16.40 18.82
CA ASP A 111 -1.31 -17.75 19.41
C ASP A 111 -0.51 -18.80 18.63
N GLY A 112 -0.30 -18.59 17.33
CA GLY A 112 0.59 -19.38 16.47
C GLY A 112 2.08 -19.09 16.63
N GLY A 113 2.46 -18.18 17.56
CA GLY A 113 3.85 -17.83 17.86
C GLY A 113 4.48 -16.79 16.92
N ALA A 114 3.69 -16.15 16.05
CA ALA A 114 4.20 -15.09 15.17
C ALA A 114 4.32 -13.76 15.93
N ASP A 115 5.49 -13.12 15.84
CA ASP A 115 5.65 -11.74 16.30
C ASP A 115 4.94 -10.78 15.33
N ILE A 116 4.03 -9.95 15.85
CA ILE A 116 3.27 -8.97 15.06
C ILE A 116 3.73 -7.58 15.46
N MET A 117 4.23 -6.79 14.51
CA MET A 117 4.54 -5.39 14.72
C MET A 117 3.52 -4.50 14.02
N LEU A 118 2.80 -3.68 14.76
CA LEU A 118 1.94 -2.66 14.16
C LEU A 118 2.79 -1.49 13.67
N ILE A 119 2.55 -1.08 12.44
CA ILE A 119 3.21 0.09 11.84
C ILE A 119 2.17 1.16 11.47
N LYS A 120 2.64 2.34 11.05
CA LYS A 120 1.81 3.48 10.66
C LYS A 120 0.75 3.84 11.73
N GLY A 121 -0.50 4.09 11.33
CA GLY A 121 -1.57 4.57 12.21
C GLY A 121 -1.89 3.61 13.36
N ALA A 122 -1.90 2.29 13.10
CA ALA A 122 -2.20 1.28 14.12
C ALA A 122 -1.15 1.28 15.25
N SER A 123 0.13 1.54 14.94
CA SER A 123 1.18 1.65 15.95
C SER A 123 0.94 2.78 16.97
N ARG A 124 0.30 3.88 16.55
CA ARG A 124 -0.05 5.00 17.45
C ARG A 124 -1.20 4.64 18.37
N VAL A 125 -2.20 3.92 17.85
CA VAL A 125 -3.36 3.48 18.62
C VAL A 125 -2.94 2.45 19.67
N ALA A 126 -2.00 1.55 19.36
CA ALA A 126 -1.47 0.57 20.32
C ALA A 126 -0.72 1.21 21.49
N LEU A 127 0.02 2.29 21.26
CA LEU A 127 0.72 3.03 22.32
C LEU A 127 -0.19 3.95 23.12
N ASN A 128 -1.24 4.49 22.49
CA ASN A 128 -2.21 5.35 23.14
C ASN A 128 -3.57 5.16 22.48
N ALA A 129 -4.45 4.41 23.15
CA ALA A 129 -5.80 4.15 22.66
C ALA A 129 -6.61 5.44 22.39
N SER A 130 -6.35 6.53 23.13
CA SER A 130 -7.03 7.81 22.90
C SER A 130 -6.64 8.47 21.57
N ALA A 131 -5.48 8.14 21.00
CA ALA A 131 -5.02 8.66 19.71
C ALA A 131 -5.95 8.29 18.54
N GLN A 132 -6.80 7.27 18.71
CA GLN A 132 -7.79 6.86 17.70
C GLN A 132 -8.79 7.98 17.34
N ARG A 133 -9.03 8.95 18.23
CA ARG A 133 -9.96 10.08 17.96
C ARG A 133 -9.42 11.06 16.91
N GLY A 134 -8.12 11.31 16.92
CA GLY A 134 -7.44 12.20 15.98
C GLY A 134 -6.70 11.48 14.85
N ARG A 135 -6.49 10.16 14.97
CA ARG A 135 -5.75 9.34 14.02
C ARG A 135 -6.50 8.08 13.66
N VAL A 136 -7.16 8.12 12.51
CA VAL A 136 -8.01 7.02 12.06
C VAL A 136 -7.18 5.97 11.32
N ALA A 137 -7.15 4.75 11.85
CA ALA A 137 -6.61 3.57 11.17
C ALA A 137 -7.78 2.82 10.53
N HIS A 138 -7.92 2.95 9.21
CA HIS A 138 -8.91 2.19 8.44
C HIS A 138 -8.35 0.84 7.99
N ASP A 139 -7.06 0.84 7.70
CA ASP A 139 -6.17 -0.29 7.48
C ASP A 139 -5.33 -0.57 8.72
N ILE A 140 -5.18 -1.86 9.02
CA ILE A 140 -4.24 -2.35 10.04
C ILE A 140 -3.00 -2.82 9.29
N ASP A 141 -1.98 -1.96 9.27
CA ASP A 141 -0.67 -2.33 8.76
C ASP A 141 0.10 -3.14 9.78
N ILE A 142 0.38 -4.41 9.45
CA ILE A 142 1.19 -5.31 10.26
C ILE A 142 2.49 -5.65 9.54
N LEU A 143 3.57 -5.67 10.29
CA LEU A 143 4.85 -6.22 9.88
C LEU A 143 5.07 -7.53 10.64
N VAL A 144 5.28 -8.63 9.92
CA VAL A 144 5.71 -9.91 10.48
C VAL A 144 7.15 -10.19 10.05
N ARG A 145 7.84 -11.10 10.73
CA ARG A 145 9.17 -11.52 10.28
C ARG A 145 9.02 -12.34 8.98
N PRO A 146 10.00 -12.30 8.07
CA PRO A 146 9.93 -13.08 6.82
C PRO A 146 9.68 -14.59 7.02
N ARG A 147 10.19 -15.17 8.12
CA ARG A 147 9.95 -16.57 8.50
C ARG A 147 8.49 -16.87 8.84
N ASP A 148 7.75 -15.89 9.34
CA ASP A 148 6.36 -16.02 9.79
C ASP A 148 5.37 -15.64 8.68
N MET A 149 5.86 -15.12 7.54
CA MET A 149 5.03 -14.62 6.44
C MET A 149 4.08 -15.67 5.87
N ALA A 150 4.54 -16.90 5.70
CA ALA A 150 3.71 -17.99 5.18
C ALA A 150 2.58 -18.36 6.16
N ALA A 151 2.90 -18.47 7.44
CA ALA A 151 1.91 -18.77 8.47
C ALA A 151 0.87 -17.64 8.61
N ALA A 152 1.30 -16.38 8.62
CA ALA A 152 0.40 -15.23 8.66
C ALA A 152 -0.50 -15.16 7.42
N PHE A 153 0.04 -15.46 6.24
CA PHE A 153 -0.72 -15.55 4.99
C PHE A 153 -1.80 -16.65 5.06
N ASP A 154 -1.43 -17.86 5.47
CA ASP A 154 -2.35 -18.98 5.59
C ASP A 154 -3.47 -18.68 6.60
N ILE A 155 -3.14 -18.10 7.76
CA ILE A 155 -4.12 -17.68 8.78
C ILE A 155 -5.18 -16.72 8.21
N LEU A 156 -4.78 -15.77 7.35
CA LEU A 156 -5.71 -14.85 6.71
C LEU A 156 -6.59 -15.59 5.70
N CYS A 157 -6.00 -16.42 4.84
CA CYS A 157 -6.74 -17.21 3.84
C CYS A 157 -7.77 -18.15 4.50
N ASP A 158 -7.38 -18.88 5.55
CA ASP A 158 -8.24 -19.82 6.27
C ASP A 158 -9.39 -19.14 7.04
N ARG A 159 -9.30 -17.81 7.22
CA ARG A 159 -10.30 -16.98 7.92
C ARG A 159 -11.09 -16.09 6.96
N ASP A 160 -11.20 -16.49 5.70
CA ASP A 160 -11.98 -15.85 4.65
C ASP A 160 -11.53 -14.42 4.31
N TRP A 161 -10.27 -14.07 4.58
CA TRP A 161 -9.72 -12.80 4.11
C TRP A 161 -9.42 -12.89 2.60
N GLN A 162 -9.95 -11.92 1.86
CA GLN A 162 -9.82 -11.85 0.42
C GLN A 162 -8.62 -11.00 0.00
N ILE A 163 -7.83 -11.51 -0.93
CA ILE A 163 -6.68 -10.83 -1.50
C ILE A 163 -7.12 -9.65 -2.39
N ALA A 164 -6.68 -8.43 -2.05
CA ALA A 164 -7.08 -7.20 -2.76
C ALA A 164 -6.71 -7.16 -4.25
N SER A 165 -5.69 -7.92 -4.66
CA SER A 165 -5.22 -7.94 -6.05
C SER A 165 -6.02 -8.84 -7.00
N GLY A 166 -6.94 -9.67 -6.48
CA GLY A 166 -7.85 -10.53 -7.27
C GLY A 166 -7.28 -11.87 -7.74
N VAL A 167 -5.97 -12.07 -7.64
CA VAL A 167 -5.32 -13.39 -7.87
C VAL A 167 -5.70 -14.39 -6.76
N SER A 168 -5.48 -15.68 -7.01
CA SER A 168 -5.73 -16.72 -6.01
C SER A 168 -4.68 -16.76 -4.89
N ALA A 169 -5.02 -17.45 -3.81
CA ALA A 169 -4.09 -17.71 -2.72
C ALA A 169 -2.94 -18.62 -3.20
N GLN A 170 -3.26 -19.64 -4.00
CA GLN A 170 -2.29 -20.57 -4.61
C GLN A 170 -1.22 -19.79 -5.39
N TYR A 171 -1.64 -18.83 -6.23
CA TYR A 171 -0.70 -17.99 -6.98
C TYR A 171 0.19 -17.16 -6.04
N LEU A 172 -0.38 -16.49 -5.03
CA LEU A 172 0.42 -15.66 -4.12
C LEU A 172 1.37 -16.48 -3.26
N ARG A 173 1.00 -17.71 -2.88
CA ARG A 173 1.84 -18.63 -2.10
C ARG A 173 3.18 -18.86 -2.79
N THR A 174 3.19 -19.05 -4.12
CA THR A 174 4.42 -19.19 -4.93
C THR A 174 5.29 -17.93 -4.96
N ARG A 175 4.79 -16.81 -4.46
CA ARG A 175 5.43 -15.49 -4.58
C ARG A 175 5.77 -14.86 -3.24
N LEU A 176 5.36 -15.44 -2.12
CA LEU A 176 5.48 -14.84 -0.78
C LEU A 176 6.88 -14.28 -0.54
N ALA A 177 7.93 -15.07 -0.75
CA ALA A 177 9.32 -14.64 -0.54
C ALA A 177 9.73 -13.38 -1.35
N SER A 178 9.07 -13.10 -2.47
CA SER A 178 9.37 -11.97 -3.36
C SER A 178 8.54 -10.71 -3.09
N LEU A 179 7.51 -10.82 -2.24
CA LEU A 179 6.53 -9.77 -1.99
C LEU A 179 6.91 -8.95 -0.77
N ARG A 180 6.87 -7.64 -0.89
CA ARG A 180 7.11 -6.76 0.25
C ARG A 180 5.92 -6.78 1.22
N SER A 181 4.72 -6.64 0.66
CA SER A 181 3.46 -6.62 1.38
C SER A 181 2.30 -7.05 0.50
N MET A 182 1.17 -7.36 1.12
CA MET A 182 -0.09 -7.70 0.48
C MET A 182 -1.26 -7.23 1.33
N ASN A 183 -2.26 -6.67 0.65
CA ASN A 183 -3.46 -6.19 1.30
C ASN A 183 -4.62 -7.20 1.19
N PHE A 184 -5.37 -7.33 2.29
CA PHE A 184 -6.47 -8.25 2.49
C PHE A 184 -7.71 -7.53 2.99
N PHE A 185 -8.88 -7.99 2.53
CA PHE A 185 -10.17 -7.48 2.94
C PHE A 185 -11.03 -8.58 3.57
N LYS A 186 -11.79 -8.23 4.60
CA LYS A 186 -12.84 -9.09 5.16
C LYS A 186 -14.09 -8.27 5.49
N GLY A 187 -15.23 -8.76 5.02
CA GLY A 187 -16.51 -8.07 5.19
C GLY A 187 -16.45 -6.60 4.77
N ARG A 188 -17.22 -5.77 5.46
CA ARG A 188 -17.34 -4.33 5.16
C ARG A 188 -16.16 -3.51 5.67
N PHE A 189 -15.51 -3.93 6.76
CA PHE A 189 -14.56 -3.10 7.49
C PHE A 189 -13.16 -3.70 7.65
N GLY A 190 -13.00 -5.02 7.61
CA GLY A 190 -11.70 -5.66 7.83
C GLY A 190 -10.72 -5.30 6.72
N ASP A 191 -9.60 -4.68 7.07
CA ASP A 191 -8.53 -4.25 6.16
C ASP A 191 -7.18 -4.51 6.83
N ILE A 192 -6.42 -5.46 6.31
CA ILE A 192 -5.08 -5.78 6.83
C ILE A 192 -4.09 -5.66 5.68
N ASP A 193 -3.06 -4.83 5.83
CA ASP A 193 -1.88 -4.85 4.97
C ASP A 193 -0.79 -5.64 5.67
N LEU A 194 -0.53 -6.84 5.17
CA LEU A 194 0.48 -7.77 5.69
C LEU A 194 1.82 -7.46 5.03
N HIS A 195 2.77 -6.95 5.80
CA HIS A 195 4.14 -6.65 5.38
C HIS A 195 5.11 -7.69 5.95
N GLN A 196 6.15 -8.03 5.20
CA GLN A 196 7.37 -8.67 5.74
C GLN A 196 8.60 -7.78 5.64
N LEU A 197 8.50 -6.64 4.94
CA LEU A 197 9.54 -5.63 4.85
C LEU A 197 8.94 -4.22 5.06
N GLY A 198 9.51 -3.47 6.00
CA GLY A 198 9.06 -2.13 6.38
C GLY A 198 9.38 -1.03 5.35
N TYR A 199 10.29 -1.29 4.40
CA TYR A 199 10.78 -0.28 3.44
C TYR A 199 10.67 -0.74 1.98
N ASP A 200 10.77 0.20 1.02
CA ASP A 200 10.71 -0.16 -0.41
C ASP A 200 11.96 -0.95 -0.83
N GLY A 201 11.87 -1.74 -1.91
CA GLY A 201 13.00 -2.52 -2.40
C GLY A 201 14.25 -1.70 -2.75
N SER A 202 14.11 -0.39 -3.03
CA SER A 202 15.28 0.50 -3.19
C SER A 202 16.05 0.76 -1.88
N GLN A 203 15.40 0.52 -0.74
CA GLN A 203 15.86 0.74 0.64
C GLN A 203 16.03 -0.58 1.41
N ALA A 204 15.97 -1.73 0.71
CA ALA A 204 16.04 -3.05 1.32
C ALA A 204 17.42 -3.33 1.91
N SER A 205 17.43 -3.85 3.14
CA SER A 205 18.62 -4.31 3.87
C SER A 205 18.16 -5.24 4.97
N ALA A 206 18.56 -6.51 4.90
CA ALA A 206 18.13 -7.52 5.87
C ALA A 206 18.60 -7.19 7.30
N GLU A 207 19.81 -6.65 7.44
CA GLU A 207 20.36 -6.17 8.72
C GLU A 207 19.50 -5.03 9.27
N ASP A 208 19.21 -4.03 8.44
CA ASP A 208 18.43 -2.88 8.89
C ASP A 208 16.97 -3.28 9.18
N ASP A 209 16.43 -4.29 8.48
CA ASP A 209 15.07 -4.80 8.69
C ASP A 209 14.99 -5.56 10.03
N LEU A 210 16.02 -6.33 10.38
CA LEU A 210 16.16 -6.94 11.70
C LEU A 210 16.30 -5.89 12.80
N ALA A 211 17.02 -4.80 12.53
CA ALA A 211 17.26 -3.74 13.50
C ALA A 211 15.97 -3.04 13.98
N ILE A 212 14.93 -2.98 13.15
CA ILE A 212 13.59 -2.49 13.56
C ILE A 212 13.02 -3.37 14.68
N TRP A 213 13.17 -4.69 14.56
CA TRP A 213 12.69 -5.65 15.56
C TRP A 213 13.50 -5.63 16.85
N GLN A 214 14.81 -5.37 16.76
CA GLN A 214 15.69 -5.28 17.94
C GLN A 214 15.36 -4.06 18.81
N ARG A 215 14.87 -2.98 18.21
CA ARG A 215 14.43 -1.75 18.90
C ARG A 215 12.91 -1.68 19.11
N ALA A 216 12.20 -2.78 18.89
CA ALA A 216 10.76 -2.81 19.00
C ALA A 216 10.32 -2.67 20.47
N ILE A 217 9.21 -1.98 20.69
CA ILE A 217 8.61 -1.76 22.00
C ILE A 217 7.38 -2.67 22.11
N PRO A 218 7.23 -3.44 23.19
CA PRO A 218 6.01 -4.23 23.42
C PRO A 218 4.82 -3.30 23.67
N ALA A 219 3.66 -3.68 23.14
CA ALA A 219 2.40 -2.96 23.30
C ALA A 219 1.22 -3.95 23.28
N GLU A 220 0.02 -3.42 23.49
CA GLU A 220 -1.22 -4.18 23.39
C GLU A 220 -2.15 -3.51 22.37
N PHE A 221 -2.83 -4.31 21.55
CA PHE A 221 -3.82 -3.83 20.60
C PHE A 221 -5.04 -4.73 20.60
N SER A 222 -6.16 -4.21 21.12
CA SER A 222 -7.40 -4.97 21.30
C SER A 222 -7.21 -6.30 22.03
N GLY A 223 -6.45 -6.32 23.14
CA GLY A 223 -6.17 -7.55 23.89
C GLY A 223 -5.12 -8.48 23.27
N VAL A 224 -4.54 -8.11 22.12
CA VAL A 224 -3.47 -8.89 21.46
C VAL A 224 -2.11 -8.28 21.81
N ALA A 225 -1.19 -9.11 22.29
CA ALA A 225 0.20 -8.71 22.48
C ALA A 225 0.86 -8.44 21.12
N VAL A 226 1.42 -7.26 20.96
CA VAL A 226 2.03 -6.79 19.71
C VAL A 226 3.31 -6.03 20.00
N PHE A 227 4.05 -5.73 18.95
CA PHE A 227 5.18 -4.82 18.96
C PHE A 227 4.85 -3.54 18.21
N VAL A 228 5.54 -2.46 18.52
CA VAL A 228 5.57 -1.23 17.73
C VAL A 228 7.03 -0.82 17.51
N PRO A 229 7.36 -0.17 16.38
CA PRO A 229 8.73 0.32 16.19
C PRO A 229 9.08 1.40 17.23
N SER A 230 10.37 1.56 17.50
CA SER A 230 10.89 2.68 18.29
C SER A 230 10.40 4.03 17.73
N PRO A 231 10.39 5.13 18.51
CA PRO A 231 10.06 6.46 18.00
C PRO A 231 10.87 6.86 16.75
N ALA A 232 12.18 6.56 16.75
CA ALA A 232 13.07 6.81 15.60
C ALA A 232 12.66 5.99 14.36
N ASP A 233 12.38 4.70 14.52
CA ASP A 233 11.92 3.82 13.44
C ASP A 233 10.54 4.24 12.90
N ARG A 234 9.60 4.61 13.78
CA ARG A 234 8.27 5.11 13.39
C ARG A 234 8.37 6.36 12.53
N MET A 235 9.23 7.31 12.94
CA MET A 235 9.47 8.53 12.16
C MET A 235 10.13 8.23 10.81
N ALA A 236 11.14 7.36 10.79
CA ALA A 236 11.82 6.96 9.55
C ALA A 236 10.87 6.22 8.58
N LEU A 237 10.03 5.32 9.09
CA LEU A 237 8.99 4.64 8.31
C LEU A 237 7.97 5.66 7.77
N ALA A 238 7.50 6.61 8.59
CA ALA A 238 6.56 7.64 8.15
C ALA A 238 7.15 8.49 7.00
N ILE A 239 8.41 8.91 7.13
CA ILE A 239 9.13 9.67 6.09
C ILE A 239 9.34 8.82 4.82
N ALA A 240 9.72 7.55 4.96
CA ALA A 240 9.96 6.66 3.82
C ALA A 240 8.70 6.43 2.99
N HIS A 241 7.54 6.25 3.63
CA HIS A 241 6.26 6.06 2.94
C HIS A 241 5.71 7.39 2.42
N GLY A 242 5.64 8.42 3.26
CA GLY A 242 5.05 9.73 2.92
C GLY A 242 5.80 10.49 1.83
N GLY A 243 7.14 10.46 1.87
CA GLY A 243 8.00 11.16 0.91
C GLY A 243 7.98 10.54 -0.49
N LEU A 244 7.84 9.20 -0.60
CA LEU A 244 7.75 8.52 -1.91
C LEU A 244 6.38 8.71 -2.57
N ASP A 245 5.33 8.85 -1.76
CA ASP A 245 3.94 9.01 -2.19
C ASP A 245 3.50 10.47 -2.34
N ALA A 246 4.42 11.44 -2.29
CA ALA A 246 4.15 12.84 -2.64
C ALA A 246 2.94 13.43 -1.88
N HIS A 247 2.85 13.18 -0.58
CA HIS A 247 1.74 13.66 0.26
C HIS A 247 0.35 13.20 -0.22
N THR A 248 0.25 12.01 -0.84
CA THR A 248 -1.06 11.38 -1.16
C THR A 248 -1.85 11.12 0.13
N HIS A 249 -1.16 10.87 1.24
CA HIS A 249 -1.65 10.99 2.61
C HIS A 249 -0.69 11.97 3.32
N SER A 250 -1.17 12.91 4.14
CA SER A 250 -0.33 13.97 4.75
C SER A 250 -0.26 13.92 6.28
N ASP A 251 -1.05 13.04 6.85
CA ASP A 251 -1.05 12.62 8.24
C ASP A 251 0.31 12.08 8.75
N TRP A 252 1.20 11.63 7.87
CA TRP A 252 2.55 11.18 8.26
C TRP A 252 3.43 12.31 8.83
N LEU A 253 3.21 13.58 8.44
CA LEU A 253 3.88 14.73 9.07
C LEU A 253 3.36 14.94 10.50
N VAL A 254 2.06 14.68 10.73
CA VAL A 254 1.47 14.65 12.07
C VAL A 254 2.07 13.52 12.89
N ASP A 255 2.26 12.34 12.30
CA ASP A 255 2.90 11.21 12.97
C ASP A 255 4.34 11.54 13.38
N CYS A 256 5.12 12.24 12.54
CA CYS A 256 6.46 12.71 12.88
C CYS A 256 6.43 13.75 14.01
N ALA A 257 5.58 14.76 13.92
CA ALA A 257 5.46 15.81 14.95
C ALA A 257 5.08 15.22 16.31
N VAL A 258 4.13 14.27 16.33
CA VAL A 258 3.72 13.58 17.56
C VAL A 258 4.86 12.75 18.15
N ALA A 259 5.64 12.05 17.33
CA ALA A 259 6.82 11.33 17.81
C ALA A 259 7.84 12.28 18.44
N ILE A 260 8.11 13.43 17.80
CA ILE A 260 9.06 14.44 18.30
C ILE A 260 8.56 15.06 19.61
N HIS A 261 7.28 15.43 19.70
CA HIS A 261 6.69 15.98 20.92
C HIS A 261 6.66 14.97 22.08
N GLY A 262 6.66 13.67 21.79
CA GLY A 262 6.79 12.64 22.80
C GLY A 262 8.13 12.69 23.56
N GLY A 263 9.17 13.32 23.00
CA GLY A 263 10.47 13.50 23.66
C GLY A 263 11.41 12.30 23.59
N ASP A 264 10.91 11.13 23.21
CA ASP A 264 11.65 9.85 23.25
C ASP A 264 12.39 9.51 21.94
N VAL A 265 12.53 10.47 21.03
CA VAL A 265 13.23 10.23 19.75
C VAL A 265 14.73 10.22 19.98
N ASP A 266 15.31 9.02 19.88
CA ASP A 266 16.75 8.87 19.71
C ASP A 266 17.15 9.36 18.31
N TRP A 267 17.73 10.56 18.27
CA TRP A 267 18.12 11.22 17.03
C TRP A 267 19.35 10.59 16.37
N ASP A 268 20.23 9.94 17.12
CA ASP A 268 21.41 9.26 16.56
C ASP A 268 20.98 8.00 15.83
N VAL A 269 20.07 7.21 16.43
CA VAL A 269 19.42 6.07 15.76
C VAL A 269 18.67 6.54 14.51
N PHE A 270 17.92 7.63 14.60
CA PHE A 270 17.21 8.17 13.43
C PHE A 270 18.16 8.56 12.30
N LEU A 271 19.26 9.26 12.60
CA LEU A 271 20.27 9.67 11.62
C LEU A 271 20.93 8.47 10.95
N ASP A 272 21.23 7.40 11.71
CA ASP A 272 21.77 6.15 11.17
C ASP A 272 20.79 5.50 10.19
N ILE A 273 19.52 5.34 10.58
CA ILE A 273 18.47 4.81 9.70
C ILE A 273 18.37 5.64 8.42
N VAL A 274 18.35 6.97 8.55
CA VAL A 274 18.26 7.90 7.41
C VAL A 274 19.44 7.72 6.45
N GLY A 275 20.65 7.50 6.97
CA GLY A 275 21.86 7.28 6.19
C GLY A 275 21.86 5.95 5.48
N ARG A 276 21.71 4.86 6.24
CA ARG A 276 21.75 3.48 5.72
C ARG A 276 20.65 3.21 4.70
N ARG A 277 19.47 3.80 4.89
CA ARG A 277 18.30 3.62 4.01
C ARG A 277 18.17 4.66 2.90
N GLY A 278 19.10 5.63 2.81
CA GLY A 278 19.06 6.67 1.79
C GLY A 278 17.85 7.59 1.87
N LEU A 279 17.40 7.92 3.07
CA LEU A 279 16.22 8.77 3.34
C LEU A 279 16.57 10.24 3.56
N ALA A 280 17.82 10.65 3.36
CA ALA A 280 18.29 11.99 3.73
C ALA A 280 17.47 13.11 3.07
N VAL A 281 17.15 12.98 1.77
CA VAL A 281 16.36 14.01 1.05
C VAL A 281 14.91 14.09 1.54
N PRO A 282 14.13 12.99 1.60
CA PRO A 282 12.77 13.07 2.15
C PRO A 282 12.76 13.50 3.62
N ALA A 283 13.76 13.12 4.43
CA ALA A 283 13.91 13.62 5.79
C ALA A 283 14.19 15.12 5.83
N ALA A 284 15.05 15.63 4.94
CA ALA A 284 15.34 17.06 4.82
C ALA A 284 14.06 17.85 4.48
N VAL A 285 13.25 17.38 3.53
CA VAL A 285 11.97 18.03 3.19
C VAL A 285 11.01 18.03 4.38
N ALA A 286 10.82 16.87 5.02
CA ALA A 286 9.88 16.71 6.12
C ALA A 286 10.26 17.53 7.36
N LEU A 287 11.48 17.34 7.87
CA LEU A 287 11.89 17.96 9.13
C LEU A 287 12.16 19.45 8.99
N SER A 288 12.57 19.94 7.80
CA SER A 288 12.67 21.38 7.57
C SER A 288 11.31 22.07 7.52
N TYR A 289 10.28 21.41 6.98
CA TYR A 289 8.91 21.92 7.06
C TYR A 289 8.43 21.98 8.50
N LEU A 290 8.57 20.87 9.24
CA LEU A 290 8.16 20.81 10.64
C LEU A 290 8.91 21.83 11.50
N ALA A 291 10.21 22.02 11.30
CA ALA A 291 10.98 22.99 12.05
C ALA A 291 10.67 24.45 11.67
N PHE A 292 10.65 24.79 10.38
CA PHE A 292 10.62 26.18 9.93
C PHE A 292 9.23 26.75 9.63
N GLU A 293 8.27 25.91 9.23
CA GLU A 293 6.90 26.35 8.92
C GLU A 293 5.91 26.05 10.04
N ILE A 294 6.18 25.01 10.84
CA ILE A 294 5.31 24.59 11.94
C ILE A 294 5.87 24.96 13.31
N GLY A 295 7.20 25.02 13.47
CA GLY A 295 7.85 25.32 14.75
C GLY A 295 8.05 24.10 15.66
N VAL A 296 8.06 22.89 15.12
CA VAL A 296 8.39 21.66 15.87
C VAL A 296 9.87 21.69 16.26
N ALA A 297 10.15 21.37 17.54
CA ALA A 297 11.50 21.39 18.10
C ALA A 297 12.38 20.23 17.61
N VAL A 298 12.86 20.32 16.37
CA VAL A 298 13.90 19.42 15.84
C VAL A 298 15.27 19.98 16.22
N PRO A 299 16.18 19.19 16.81
CA PRO A 299 17.53 19.66 17.14
C PRO A 299 18.27 20.21 15.91
N GLU A 300 18.90 21.37 16.07
CA GLU A 300 19.65 22.04 14.99
C GLU A 300 20.79 21.15 14.45
N SER A 301 21.47 20.42 15.35
CA SER A 301 22.52 19.46 14.98
C SER A 301 21.99 18.36 14.05
N THR A 302 20.79 17.86 14.32
CA THR A 302 20.13 16.83 13.52
C THR A 302 19.75 17.37 12.14
N LEU A 303 19.13 18.56 12.07
CA LEU A 303 18.82 19.20 10.79
C LEU A 303 20.08 19.45 9.95
N ALA A 304 21.14 19.97 10.57
CA ALA A 304 22.42 20.19 9.90
C ALA A 304 22.99 18.89 9.31
N ARG A 305 22.96 17.80 10.07
CA ARG A 305 23.46 16.49 9.62
C ARG A 305 22.63 15.91 8.48
N ILE A 306 21.30 16.02 8.54
CA ILE A 306 20.41 15.58 7.46
C ILE A 306 20.66 16.37 6.19
N PHE A 307 20.82 17.70 6.28
CA PHE A 307 21.12 18.54 5.12
C PHE A 307 22.47 18.18 4.51
N GLU A 308 23.49 17.94 5.33
CA GLU A 308 24.80 17.47 4.86
C GLU A 308 24.67 16.14 4.10
N MET A 309 23.97 15.16 4.66
CA MET A 309 23.73 13.86 4.01
C MET A 309 22.94 13.99 2.72
N ALA A 310 21.91 14.84 2.70
CA ALA A 310 21.05 15.06 1.55
C ALA A 310 21.78 15.83 0.44
N ASP A 311 22.62 16.80 0.78
CA ASP A 311 23.44 17.56 -0.19
C ASP A 311 24.53 16.68 -0.82
N ARG A 312 25.11 15.73 -0.07
CA ARG A 312 26.05 14.71 -0.59
C ARG A 312 25.45 13.82 -1.68
N ALA A 313 24.11 13.73 -1.77
CA ALA A 313 23.44 13.00 -2.85
C ALA A 313 23.58 13.69 -4.23
N GLY A 314 24.11 14.92 -4.28
CA GLY A 314 24.41 15.64 -5.51
C GLY A 314 23.18 15.84 -6.40
N LEU A 315 23.31 15.60 -7.71
CA LEU A 315 22.21 15.75 -8.66
C LEU A 315 21.08 14.74 -8.45
N SER A 316 21.34 13.60 -7.79
CA SER A 316 20.27 12.62 -7.49
C SER A 316 19.24 13.16 -6.48
N ARG A 317 19.62 14.17 -5.71
CA ARG A 317 18.74 14.95 -4.83
C ARG A 317 17.57 15.56 -5.58
N TRP A 318 17.81 16.06 -6.80
CA TRP A 318 16.78 16.74 -7.60
C TRP A 318 15.61 15.82 -7.92
N SER A 319 15.90 14.57 -8.28
CA SER A 319 14.89 13.53 -8.52
C SER A 319 14.08 13.22 -7.26
N SER A 320 14.71 13.27 -6.08
CA SER A 320 14.04 12.99 -4.79
C SER A 320 13.19 14.18 -4.34
N VAL A 321 13.67 15.41 -4.50
CA VAL A 321 12.91 16.65 -4.27
C VAL A 321 11.67 16.69 -5.20
N LEU A 322 11.85 16.40 -6.49
CA LEU A 322 10.74 16.25 -7.45
C LEU A 322 9.73 15.18 -7.02
N GLN A 323 10.20 14.08 -6.44
CA GLN A 323 9.32 13.01 -5.96
C GLN A 323 8.59 13.36 -4.66
N ALA A 324 9.15 14.24 -3.83
CA ALA A 324 8.55 14.66 -2.57
C ALA A 324 7.44 15.73 -2.78
N LYS A 325 7.46 16.50 -3.88
CA LYS A 325 6.49 17.58 -4.09
C LYS A 325 5.03 17.08 -4.08
N PRO A 326 4.11 17.75 -3.35
CA PRO A 326 2.69 17.39 -3.31
C PRO A 326 2.06 17.27 -4.70
N ARG A 327 1.20 16.26 -4.88
CA ARG A 327 0.57 16.00 -6.19
C ARG A 327 -0.39 17.07 -6.66
N THR A 328 -0.92 17.87 -5.75
CA THR A 328 -1.84 19.00 -5.99
C THR A 328 -1.17 20.15 -6.73
N ASP A 329 0.16 20.22 -6.70
CA ASP A 329 0.93 21.41 -7.12
C ASP A 329 1.62 21.19 -8.49
N PHE A 330 1.14 20.23 -9.27
CA PHE A 330 1.78 19.83 -10.53
C PHE A 330 1.24 20.59 -11.74
N GLY A 331 2.13 21.30 -12.44
CA GLY A 331 1.99 21.60 -13.87
C GLY A 331 2.42 20.42 -14.76
N GLY A 332 2.09 20.45 -16.05
CA GLY A 332 2.31 19.33 -16.99
C GLY A 332 3.78 18.86 -17.11
N LEU A 333 4.75 19.77 -17.02
CA LEU A 333 6.19 19.45 -17.08
C LEU A 333 6.70 18.69 -15.83
N VAL A 334 6.15 18.99 -14.65
CA VAL A 334 6.51 18.30 -13.40
C VAL A 334 5.96 16.86 -13.40
N TRP A 335 4.80 16.65 -14.00
CA TRP A 335 4.21 15.32 -14.17
C TRP A 335 5.09 14.39 -15.02
N LEU A 336 5.59 14.87 -16.17
CA LEU A 336 6.48 14.11 -17.07
C LEU A 336 7.82 13.77 -16.41
N SER A 337 8.47 14.76 -15.77
CA SER A 337 9.75 14.57 -15.09
C SER A 337 9.65 13.61 -13.90
N ARG A 338 8.54 13.63 -13.14
CA ARG A 338 8.25 12.61 -12.11
C ARG A 338 8.07 11.22 -12.73
N GLY A 339 7.41 11.11 -13.87
CA GLY A 339 7.27 9.84 -14.60
C GLY A 339 8.62 9.20 -14.88
N LEU A 340 9.58 9.98 -15.37
CA LEU A 340 10.96 9.55 -15.60
C LEU A 340 11.68 9.17 -14.29
N ALA A 341 11.59 10.00 -13.25
CA ALA A 341 12.16 9.72 -11.94
C ALA A 341 11.63 8.41 -11.33
N LYS A 342 10.33 8.17 -11.44
CA LYS A 342 9.67 6.92 -11.01
C LYS A 342 10.21 5.72 -11.80
N GLN A 343 10.37 5.83 -13.12
CA GLN A 343 10.92 4.75 -13.94
C GLN A 343 12.37 4.42 -13.57
N LEU A 344 13.20 5.44 -13.31
CA LEU A 344 14.59 5.24 -12.85
C LEU A 344 14.64 4.54 -11.48
N ARG A 345 13.75 4.90 -10.54
CA ARG A 345 13.61 4.21 -9.25
C ARG A 345 13.19 2.76 -9.41
N LEU A 346 12.19 2.48 -10.25
CA LEU A 346 11.73 1.12 -10.53
C LEU A 346 12.82 0.26 -11.18
N LYS A 347 13.70 0.84 -12.00
CA LYS A 347 14.89 0.14 -12.52
C LYS A 347 15.86 -0.23 -11.40
N ARG A 348 16.14 0.66 -10.44
CA ARG A 348 17.00 0.37 -9.27
C ARG A 348 16.40 -0.71 -8.36
N LYS A 349 15.06 -0.77 -8.25
CA LYS A 349 14.33 -1.79 -7.49
C LYS A 349 14.56 -3.21 -8.03
N LYS A 350 14.74 -3.37 -9.34
CA LYS A 350 14.93 -4.69 -9.98
C LYS A 350 16.22 -5.42 -9.60
N GLY A 351 17.19 -4.75 -8.97
CA GLY A 351 18.49 -5.36 -8.62
C GLY A 351 18.69 -5.75 -7.15
N ARG A 352 17.78 -5.35 -6.24
CA ARG A 352 17.99 -5.50 -4.77
C ARG A 352 17.05 -6.47 -4.06
N LEU A 353 15.87 -6.73 -4.62
CA LEU A 353 15.05 -7.86 -4.18
C LEU A 353 15.47 -9.05 -5.02
N GLN A 354 15.92 -10.16 -4.40
CA GLN A 354 16.04 -11.45 -5.07
C GLN A 354 14.63 -11.90 -5.48
N GLN A 355 14.17 -11.39 -6.62
CA GLN A 355 12.93 -11.83 -7.23
C GLN A 355 13.33 -12.94 -8.18
N GLU A 356 13.05 -14.20 -7.82
CA GLU A 356 12.86 -15.19 -8.87
C GLU A 356 11.88 -14.58 -9.87
N PRO A 357 12.25 -14.53 -11.17
CA PRO A 357 11.39 -13.91 -12.16
C PRO A 357 10.07 -14.68 -12.14
N PRO A 358 8.93 -14.00 -11.93
CA PRO A 358 7.65 -14.70 -11.85
C PRO A 358 7.46 -15.49 -13.14
N ALA A 359 6.91 -16.70 -13.01
CA ALA A 359 6.50 -17.49 -14.16
C ALA A 359 5.73 -16.58 -15.14
N LYS A 360 6.25 -16.44 -16.36
CA LYS A 360 5.67 -15.51 -17.34
C LYS A 360 4.25 -15.97 -17.64
N ALA A 361 3.28 -15.09 -17.38
CA ALA A 361 1.89 -15.37 -17.70
C ALA A 361 1.72 -15.69 -19.19
N TRP A 362 0.93 -16.71 -19.49
CA TRP A 362 0.62 -17.12 -20.85
C TRP A 362 -0.24 -16.04 -21.49
N ARG A 363 0.17 -15.56 -22.67
CA ARG A 363 -0.52 -14.47 -23.36
C ARG A 363 -1.59 -15.02 -24.28
N GLY A 364 -2.84 -14.61 -24.03
CA GLY A 364 -3.97 -14.98 -24.86
C GLY A 364 -3.91 -14.31 -26.24
N ARG A 365 -4.20 -15.09 -27.28
CA ARG A 365 -4.33 -14.63 -28.68
C ARG A 365 -5.75 -14.89 -29.17
N SER A 366 -6.25 -14.07 -30.09
CA SER A 366 -7.52 -14.35 -30.76
C SER A 366 -7.40 -15.61 -31.61
N ALA A 367 -8.37 -16.51 -31.53
CA ALA A 367 -8.45 -17.69 -32.38
C ALA A 367 -9.74 -17.67 -33.23
N ALA A 368 -9.65 -18.16 -34.46
CA ALA A 368 -10.76 -18.20 -35.42
C ALA A 368 -11.62 -19.47 -35.33
N ARG A 369 -11.39 -20.34 -34.33
CA ARG A 369 -11.94 -21.70 -34.30
C ARG A 369 -13.47 -21.68 -34.17
N LYS A 370 -14.16 -22.32 -35.12
CA LYS A 370 -15.58 -22.70 -34.99
C LYS A 370 -15.69 -23.86 -33.98
N PRO A 371 -16.57 -23.79 -32.97
CA PRO A 371 -16.70 -24.83 -31.94
C PRO A 371 -17.24 -26.15 -32.52
N GLN A 372 -16.73 -27.28 -32.04
CA GLN A 372 -17.12 -28.63 -32.49
C GLN A 372 -17.85 -29.44 -31.40
N ALA A 373 -17.97 -28.92 -30.16
CA ALA A 373 -18.53 -29.62 -29.01
C ALA A 373 -19.77 -28.92 -28.43
N ALA A 374 -20.66 -29.73 -27.82
CA ALA A 374 -21.88 -29.30 -27.14
C ALA A 374 -21.61 -28.21 -26.09
N PRO A 375 -22.55 -27.27 -25.86
CA PRO A 375 -22.29 -26.06 -25.09
C PRO A 375 -22.17 -26.38 -23.59
N ALA A 376 -20.96 -26.62 -23.10
CA ALA A 376 -20.68 -26.49 -21.67
C ALA A 376 -21.10 -25.08 -21.20
N PRO A 377 -21.76 -24.94 -20.04
CA PRO A 377 -22.24 -23.65 -19.57
C PRO A 377 -21.09 -22.69 -19.32
N LEU A 378 -21.37 -21.40 -19.44
CA LEU A 378 -20.46 -20.35 -18.98
C LEU A 378 -20.28 -20.49 -17.47
N ALA A 379 -19.05 -20.69 -17.03
CA ALA A 379 -18.70 -20.90 -15.63
C ALA A 379 -17.44 -20.09 -15.26
N PHE A 380 -17.22 -19.88 -13.97
CA PHE A 380 -15.99 -19.26 -13.46
C PHE A 380 -14.88 -20.26 -13.18
N SER A 381 -15.19 -21.55 -13.18
CA SER A 381 -14.24 -22.63 -12.96
C SER A 381 -14.64 -23.85 -13.80
N GLN A 382 -13.67 -24.48 -14.47
CA GLN A 382 -13.86 -25.71 -15.25
C GLN A 382 -12.65 -26.62 -15.13
N ALA A 383 -12.88 -27.93 -15.06
CA ALA A 383 -11.82 -28.93 -14.99
C ALA A 383 -11.16 -29.18 -16.36
N ILE A 384 -9.87 -29.44 -16.35
CA ILE A 384 -9.05 -29.89 -17.48
C ILE A 384 -8.55 -31.28 -17.14
N ALA A 385 -8.98 -32.30 -17.90
CA ALA A 385 -8.51 -33.67 -17.69
C ALA A 385 -7.01 -33.77 -17.97
N CYS A 386 -6.25 -34.39 -17.06
CA CYS A 386 -4.82 -34.62 -17.23
C CYS A 386 -4.54 -36.00 -17.84
N PRO A 387 -3.58 -36.11 -18.77
CA PRO A 387 -3.04 -37.41 -19.14
C PRO A 387 -2.26 -38.01 -17.96
N GLN A 388 -2.30 -39.34 -17.83
CA GLN A 388 -1.52 -40.10 -16.84
C GLN A 388 -0.07 -40.24 -17.30
N THR A 389 0.60 -39.11 -17.50
CA THR A 389 2.00 -39.05 -17.94
C THR A 389 2.82 -38.18 -16.99
N THR A 390 4.09 -38.54 -16.85
CA THR A 390 5.05 -37.79 -16.03
C THR A 390 5.93 -36.94 -16.92
N GLY A 391 6.25 -35.74 -16.46
CA GLY A 391 7.22 -34.86 -17.10
C GLY A 391 6.60 -33.62 -17.72
N ASP A 392 7.38 -32.97 -18.56
CA ASP A 392 7.04 -31.69 -19.14
C ASP A 392 6.19 -31.85 -20.41
N MET A 393 5.06 -31.14 -20.47
CA MET A 393 4.16 -31.13 -21.63
C MET A 393 3.78 -29.70 -22.03
N MET A 394 3.39 -29.53 -23.29
CA MET A 394 2.71 -28.33 -23.77
C MET A 394 1.21 -28.48 -23.59
N LEU A 395 0.59 -27.48 -22.95
CA LEU A 395 -0.85 -27.37 -22.80
C LEU A 395 -1.37 -26.24 -23.67
N ASP A 396 -2.26 -26.57 -24.61
CA ASP A 396 -2.97 -25.66 -25.50
C ASP A 396 -4.43 -25.54 -25.07
N ILE A 397 -4.86 -24.35 -24.65
CA ILE A 397 -6.20 -24.08 -24.14
C ILE A 397 -6.91 -23.10 -25.05
N THR A 398 -8.14 -23.43 -25.44
CA THR A 398 -9.04 -22.49 -26.12
C THR A 398 -10.27 -22.27 -25.28
N VAL A 399 -10.59 -21.00 -24.99
CA VAL A 399 -11.79 -20.61 -24.23
C VAL A 399 -12.64 -19.61 -25.00
N ARG A 400 -13.95 -19.66 -24.79
CA ARG A 400 -14.89 -18.61 -25.18
C ARG A 400 -15.25 -17.78 -23.96
N ILE A 401 -15.24 -16.46 -24.10
CA ILE A 401 -15.53 -15.51 -23.02
C ILE A 401 -16.45 -14.42 -23.54
N SER A 402 -17.51 -14.11 -22.79
CA SER A 402 -18.34 -12.93 -23.01
C SER A 402 -17.68 -11.71 -22.41
N VAL A 403 -17.24 -10.76 -23.24
CA VAL A 403 -16.47 -9.60 -22.78
C VAL A 403 -17.34 -8.34 -22.81
N PRO A 404 -17.50 -7.62 -21.67
CA PRO A 404 -18.22 -6.35 -21.61
C PRO A 404 -17.64 -5.27 -22.54
N PRO A 405 -18.41 -4.24 -22.91
CA PRO A 405 -18.00 -3.16 -23.82
C PRO A 405 -17.00 -2.16 -23.21
N VAL A 406 -16.02 -2.64 -22.45
CA VAL A 406 -14.99 -1.81 -21.80
C VAL A 406 -13.59 -2.34 -22.10
N ARG A 407 -12.61 -1.43 -22.11
CA ARG A 407 -11.21 -1.83 -22.21
C ARG A 407 -10.78 -2.47 -20.89
N ARG A 408 -10.42 -3.74 -20.91
CA ARG A 408 -10.10 -4.49 -19.68
C ARG A 408 -9.07 -5.59 -19.87
N ARG A 409 -8.50 -6.01 -18.74
CA ARG A 409 -7.70 -7.25 -18.65
C ARG A 409 -8.65 -8.42 -18.44
N ILE A 410 -8.28 -9.55 -19.04
CA ILE A 410 -8.86 -10.86 -18.79
C ILE A 410 -7.77 -11.66 -18.09
N GLU A 411 -8.08 -12.14 -16.89
CA GLU A 411 -7.15 -12.86 -16.03
C GLU A 411 -7.78 -14.23 -15.71
N MET A 412 -7.00 -15.28 -15.87
CA MET A 412 -7.38 -16.65 -15.53
C MET A 412 -6.18 -17.35 -14.90
N GLU A 413 -6.42 -18.39 -14.12
CA GLU A 413 -5.38 -19.18 -13.44
C GLU A 413 -5.66 -20.66 -13.62
N ILE A 414 -4.60 -21.45 -13.73
CA ILE A 414 -4.65 -22.92 -13.72
C ILE A 414 -4.05 -23.36 -12.40
N ASN A 415 -4.81 -24.12 -11.62
CA ASN A 415 -4.41 -24.64 -10.32
C ASN A 415 -4.61 -26.17 -10.28
N ALA A 416 -3.93 -26.83 -9.35
CA ALA A 416 -4.07 -28.26 -9.08
C ALA A 416 -4.09 -28.47 -7.56
N GLY A 417 -5.28 -28.58 -6.97
CA GLY A 417 -5.43 -28.49 -5.52
C GLY A 417 -4.88 -27.16 -5.00
N ASP A 418 -3.89 -27.23 -4.11
CA ASP A 418 -3.23 -26.06 -3.53
C ASP A 418 -2.07 -25.51 -4.37
N ASP A 419 -1.69 -26.22 -5.44
CA ASP A 419 -0.60 -25.80 -6.32
C ASP A 419 -1.08 -24.85 -7.42
N HIS A 420 -0.34 -23.77 -7.61
CA HIS A 420 -0.51 -22.92 -8.79
C HIS A 420 0.33 -23.44 -9.97
N ILE A 421 -0.29 -23.59 -11.13
CA ILE A 421 0.35 -24.10 -12.35
C ILE A 421 0.72 -22.97 -13.30
N ALA A 422 -0.26 -22.13 -13.67
CA ALA A 422 -0.04 -21.07 -14.64
C ALA A 422 -1.03 -19.92 -14.51
N ARG A 423 -0.56 -18.72 -14.84
CA ARG A 423 -1.41 -17.55 -15.01
C ARG A 423 -1.62 -17.25 -16.49
N LEU A 424 -2.86 -17.03 -16.88
CA LEU A 424 -3.29 -16.72 -18.24
C LEU A 424 -3.79 -15.28 -18.29
N ARG A 425 -3.31 -14.49 -19.26
CA ARG A 425 -3.69 -13.08 -19.40
C ARG A 425 -3.96 -12.70 -20.85
N ALA A 426 -5.07 -12.00 -21.08
CA ALA A 426 -5.36 -11.33 -22.35
C ALA A 426 -5.81 -9.87 -22.13
N MET A 427 -5.78 -9.07 -23.19
CA MET A 427 -6.25 -7.68 -23.19
C MET A 427 -7.43 -7.54 -24.16
N ALA A 428 -8.57 -7.10 -23.64
CA ALA A 428 -9.70 -6.66 -24.46
C ALA A 428 -9.57 -5.16 -24.72
N ILE A 429 -9.17 -4.78 -25.93
CA ILE A 429 -8.96 -3.38 -26.32
C ILE A 429 -10.25 -2.77 -26.90
N SER A 430 -11.02 -3.56 -27.65
CA SER A 430 -12.26 -3.08 -28.28
C SER A 430 -13.40 -2.98 -27.26
N ARG A 431 -14.17 -1.90 -27.37
CA ARG A 431 -15.34 -1.55 -26.54
C ARG A 431 -16.67 -2.04 -27.12
N SER A 432 -16.64 -2.93 -28.11
CA SER A 432 -17.87 -3.34 -28.81
C SER A 432 -18.71 -4.38 -28.08
N GLY A 433 -18.26 -4.91 -26.95
CA GLY A 433 -19.00 -5.88 -26.14
C GLY A 433 -19.34 -7.15 -26.92
N LYS A 434 -18.38 -8.06 -27.08
CA LYS A 434 -18.54 -9.25 -27.93
C LYS A 434 -17.95 -10.49 -27.28
N GLU A 435 -18.50 -11.63 -27.65
CA GLU A 435 -17.84 -12.91 -27.41
C GLU A 435 -16.46 -12.93 -28.07
N ARG A 436 -15.50 -13.53 -27.36
CA ARG A 436 -14.14 -13.73 -27.85
C ARG A 436 -13.74 -15.16 -27.65
N VAL A 437 -13.06 -15.72 -28.64
CA VAL A 437 -12.35 -16.99 -28.52
C VAL A 437 -10.87 -16.68 -28.32
N LEU A 438 -10.33 -17.12 -27.19
CA LEU A 438 -8.95 -16.90 -26.80
C LEU A 438 -8.21 -18.23 -26.76
N HIS A 439 -7.02 -18.25 -27.35
CA HIS A 439 -6.08 -19.35 -27.28
C HIS A 439 -4.90 -18.99 -26.38
N PHE A 440 -4.53 -19.92 -25.51
CA PHE A 440 -3.39 -19.85 -24.61
C PHE A 440 -2.55 -21.11 -24.79
N ARG A 441 -1.23 -20.94 -24.68
CA ARG A 441 -0.29 -22.06 -24.77
C ARG A 441 0.85 -21.86 -23.80
N GLY A 442 1.23 -22.92 -23.10
CA GLY A 442 2.44 -22.92 -22.28
C GLY A 442 2.81 -24.28 -21.73
N LYS A 443 4.01 -24.33 -21.14
CA LYS A 443 4.61 -25.53 -20.57
C LYS A 443 4.00 -25.81 -19.20
N VAL A 444 3.65 -27.06 -18.94
CA VAL A 444 3.19 -27.58 -17.65
C VAL A 444 3.98 -28.83 -17.29
N LYS A 445 4.22 -29.05 -15.99
CA LYS A 445 4.84 -30.27 -15.49
C LYS A 445 3.75 -31.16 -14.88
N LEU A 446 3.66 -32.38 -15.36
CA LEU A 446 2.75 -33.40 -14.85
C LEU A 446 3.50 -34.40 -13.98
N ASP A 447 2.88 -34.84 -12.91
CA ASP A 447 3.43 -35.82 -11.95
C ASP A 447 2.91 -37.24 -12.18
N GLY A 448 2.04 -37.44 -13.19
CA GLY A 448 1.41 -38.72 -13.51
C GLY A 448 0.37 -39.20 -12.49
N ALA A 449 0.16 -38.49 -11.39
CA ALA A 449 -0.82 -38.84 -10.34
C ALA A 449 -2.07 -37.94 -10.39
N ARG A 450 -1.94 -36.72 -10.91
CA ARG A 450 -3.05 -35.76 -11.03
C ARG A 450 -4.03 -36.18 -12.11
N ASN A 451 -5.31 -36.24 -11.74
CA ASN A 451 -6.39 -36.57 -12.67
C ASN A 451 -6.97 -35.34 -13.39
N ALA A 452 -6.87 -34.15 -12.79
CA ALA A 452 -7.37 -32.91 -13.39
C ALA A 452 -6.64 -31.66 -12.88
N LEU A 453 -6.58 -30.63 -13.74
CA LEU A 453 -6.31 -29.25 -13.36
C LEU A 453 -7.63 -28.46 -13.32
N THR A 454 -7.64 -27.34 -12.61
CA THR A 454 -8.77 -26.41 -12.59
C THR A 454 -8.37 -25.12 -13.29
N LEU A 455 -9.11 -24.75 -14.33
CA LEU A 455 -9.01 -23.43 -14.96
C LEU A 455 -10.04 -22.51 -14.31
N GLU A 456 -9.60 -21.38 -13.77
CA GLU A 456 -10.44 -20.43 -13.04
C GLU A 456 -10.35 -19.03 -13.66
N ALA A 457 -11.49 -18.35 -13.79
CA ALA A 457 -11.53 -16.94 -14.12
C ALA A 457 -11.28 -16.10 -12.86
N ARG A 458 -10.41 -15.10 -12.98
CA ARG A 458 -10.04 -14.22 -11.87
C ARG A 458 -10.41 -12.77 -12.16
N PRO A 459 -10.83 -12.00 -11.14
CA PRO A 459 -10.94 -10.56 -11.29
C PRO A 459 -9.54 -9.94 -11.45
N SER A 460 -9.45 -8.84 -12.19
CA SER A 460 -8.18 -8.12 -12.37
C SER A 460 -7.81 -7.17 -11.23
N ARG A 461 -8.75 -6.97 -10.31
CA ARG A 461 -8.65 -6.31 -9.00
C ARG A 461 -9.81 -6.78 -8.13
N GLN A 462 -9.58 -6.99 -6.83
CA GLN A 462 -10.65 -7.30 -5.88
C GLN A 462 -11.18 -6.02 -5.24
N PHE A 463 -12.50 -5.96 -5.06
CA PHE A 463 -13.20 -4.93 -4.32
C PHE A 463 -13.98 -5.59 -3.18
N ARG A 464 -14.21 -4.83 -2.10
CA ARG A 464 -14.99 -5.28 -0.94
C ARG A 464 -16.44 -5.60 -1.32
N GLU A 465 -17.02 -4.73 -2.12
CA GLU A 465 -18.38 -4.81 -2.59
C GLU A 465 -18.39 -4.57 -4.11
N TRP A 466 -19.19 -5.35 -4.83
CA TRP A 466 -19.33 -5.33 -6.28
C TRP A 466 -20.67 -4.69 -6.69
N ASN A 467 -20.95 -3.51 -6.15
CA ASN A 467 -22.26 -2.85 -6.30
C ASN A 467 -22.37 -1.99 -7.56
N ASP A 468 -21.23 -1.64 -8.19
CA ASP A 468 -21.18 -0.80 -9.38
C ASP A 468 -20.95 -1.66 -10.63
N GLU A 469 -21.91 -1.64 -11.55
CA GLU A 469 -21.86 -2.38 -12.81
C GLU A 469 -20.64 -2.00 -13.65
N ALA A 470 -20.22 -0.72 -13.64
CA ALA A 470 -19.05 -0.29 -14.38
C ALA A 470 -17.75 -0.90 -13.82
N THR A 471 -17.64 -0.97 -12.49
CA THR A 471 -16.54 -1.64 -11.78
C THR A 471 -16.53 -3.15 -12.05
N VAL A 472 -17.69 -3.82 -11.99
CA VAL A 472 -17.83 -5.24 -12.34
C VAL A 472 -17.41 -5.47 -13.79
N ALA A 473 -17.91 -4.65 -14.71
CA ALA A 473 -17.58 -4.72 -16.13
C ALA A 473 -16.10 -4.50 -16.41
N ALA A 474 -15.42 -3.63 -15.65
CA ALA A 474 -14.00 -3.32 -15.82
C ALA A 474 -13.07 -4.35 -15.16
N TYR A 475 -13.43 -4.87 -13.98
CA TYR A 475 -12.50 -5.61 -13.11
C TYR A 475 -12.96 -7.01 -12.70
N GLY A 476 -14.26 -7.31 -12.67
CA GLY A 476 -14.81 -8.57 -12.15
C GLY A 476 -14.36 -9.80 -12.94
N ALA A 477 -14.42 -11.00 -12.38
CA ALA A 477 -14.13 -12.21 -13.15
C ALA A 477 -15.10 -12.32 -14.34
N LEU A 478 -14.66 -12.91 -15.46
CA LEU A 478 -15.53 -13.17 -16.61
C LEU A 478 -15.83 -14.66 -16.70
N PRO A 479 -17.11 -15.06 -16.75
CA PRO A 479 -17.43 -16.46 -16.96
C PRO A 479 -16.99 -16.85 -18.37
N PHE A 480 -16.56 -18.09 -18.51
CA PHE A 480 -16.00 -18.62 -19.75
C PHE A 480 -16.51 -20.02 -20.01
N GLN A 481 -16.30 -20.47 -21.25
CA GLN A 481 -16.51 -21.83 -21.68
C GLN A 481 -15.17 -22.40 -22.15
N LEU A 482 -14.76 -23.55 -21.62
CA LEU A 482 -13.61 -24.29 -22.14
C LEU A 482 -14.02 -25.00 -23.44
N LEU A 483 -13.36 -24.65 -24.56
CA LEU A 483 -13.63 -25.26 -25.88
C LEU A 483 -12.71 -26.43 -26.18
N SER A 484 -11.46 -26.37 -25.72
CA SER A 484 -10.46 -27.44 -25.86
C SER A 484 -9.32 -27.21 -24.86
N ALA A 485 -8.73 -28.31 -24.40
CA ALA A 485 -7.52 -28.34 -23.59
C ALA A 485 -6.69 -29.56 -24.03
N ASP A 486 -5.71 -29.33 -24.90
CA ASP A 486 -4.96 -30.37 -25.57
C ASP A 486 -3.53 -30.42 -25.00
N PHE A 487 -3.08 -31.62 -24.61
CA PHE A 487 -1.72 -31.86 -24.13
C PHE A 487 -0.87 -32.46 -25.26
N SER A 488 0.34 -31.94 -25.44
CA SER A 488 1.32 -32.46 -26.42
C SER A 488 2.72 -32.56 -25.82
N PRO A 489 3.57 -33.52 -26.26
CA PRO A 489 4.97 -33.57 -25.86
C PRO A 489 5.70 -32.27 -26.22
N ILE A 490 6.72 -31.90 -25.43
CA ILE A 490 7.65 -30.83 -25.81
C ILE A 490 8.59 -31.40 -26.87
N GLY A 491 8.45 -30.92 -28.11
CA GLY A 491 9.37 -31.25 -29.21
C GLY A 491 10.71 -30.54 -29.13
#